data_AF-A0A7D5MNS9-F1
#
_entry.id   AF-A0A7D5MNS9-F1
#
_cell.length_a   1.000
_cell.length_b   1.000
_cell.length_c   1.000
_cell.angle_alpha   90.00
_cell.angle_beta   90.00
_cell.angle_gamma   90.00
#
_symmetry.space_group_name_H-M   'P 1'
#
loop_
_entity.id
_entity.type
_entity.pdbx_description
1 polymer ?
#
loop_
_entity_poly.entity_id
_entity_poly.type
_entity_poly.pdbx_seq_one_letter_code
_entity_poly.pdbx_strand_id
1 'polypeptide(L)'
;MAKKAAPKAKSLTIDAASEAILDKLRSLNIEHQLQSDLEWCLGSYRYDGNPVGLIDAINRALTVLKAEQAKKTKGVTAAFITGITKAIA
;
A
#
# COMPACT_ATOMS: atom_id res chain seq x y z
N MET A 1 -18.38 22.33 24.58
CA MET A 1 -17.28 21.40 24.93
C MET A 1 -17.63 20.00 24.45
N ALA A 2 -16.87 19.43 23.51
CA ALA A 2 -16.84 17.99 23.27
C ALA A 2 -15.42 17.60 22.82
N LYS A 3 -14.66 17.00 23.74
CA LYS A 3 -13.36 16.38 23.47
C LYS A 3 -13.55 15.24 22.48
N LYS A 4 -12.80 15.21 21.36
CA LYS A 4 -12.48 13.95 20.67
C LYS A 4 -11.01 13.91 20.26
N ALA A 5 -10.27 13.20 21.11
CA ALA A 5 -9.08 12.36 20.88
C ALA A 5 -7.91 12.91 20.05
N ALA A 6 -6.74 12.93 20.70
CA ALA A 6 -5.41 12.99 20.10
C ALA A 6 -5.26 12.04 18.90
N PRO A 7 -4.37 12.33 17.93
CA PRO A 7 -4.08 11.41 16.83
C PRO A 7 -3.43 10.15 17.41
N LYS A 8 -4.23 9.11 17.66
CA LYS A 8 -3.72 7.76 17.92
C LYS A 8 -2.77 7.45 16.78
N ALA A 9 -1.56 6.98 17.13
CA ALA A 9 -0.57 6.49 16.18
C ALA A 9 -1.30 5.73 15.06
N LYS A 10 -1.29 6.30 13.83
CA LYS A 10 -2.07 5.77 12.71
C LYS A 10 -1.58 4.35 12.46
N SER A 11 -2.37 3.37 12.91
CA SER A 11 -2.35 2.03 12.35
C SER A 11 -2.51 2.22 10.85
N LEU A 12 -1.46 1.94 10.08
CA LEU A 12 -1.53 1.97 8.63
C LEU A 12 -2.53 0.87 8.27
N THR A 13 -3.70 1.26 7.80
CA THR A 13 -4.75 0.32 7.38
C THR A 13 -4.42 -0.22 5.99
N ILE A 14 -5.03 -1.34 5.60
CA ILE A 14 -4.76 -1.94 4.31
C ILE A 14 -5.13 -1.02 3.14
N ASP A 15 -6.16 -0.18 3.31
CA ASP A 15 -6.52 0.88 2.36
C ASP A 15 -5.38 1.90 2.20
N ALA A 16 -4.90 2.47 3.31
CA ALA A 16 -3.82 3.45 3.30
C ALA A 16 -2.50 2.85 2.76
N ALA A 17 -2.23 1.58 3.06
CA ALA A 17 -1.07 0.87 2.52
C ALA A 17 -1.18 0.72 0.99
N SER A 18 -2.35 0.32 0.50
CA SER A 18 -2.64 0.21 -0.93
C SER A 18 -2.52 1.54 -1.66
N GLU A 19 -3.11 2.61 -1.12
CA GLU A 19 -3.00 3.96 -1.70
C GLU A 19 -1.54 4.44 -1.75
N ALA A 20 -0.77 4.19 -0.69
CA ALA A 20 0.64 4.55 -0.64
C ALA A 20 1.47 3.80 -1.69
N ILE A 21 1.20 2.51 -1.89
CA ILE A 21 1.84 1.72 -2.96
C ILE A 21 1.48 2.28 -4.33
N LEU A 22 0.20 2.55 -4.56
CA LEU A 22 -0.30 3.10 -5.82
C LEU A 22 0.35 4.44 -6.16
N ASP A 23 0.41 5.35 -5.20
CA ASP A 23 1.11 6.63 -5.33
C ASP A 23 2.57 6.41 -5.71
N LYS A 24 3.24 5.45 -5.05
CA LYS A 24 4.63 5.13 -5.34
C LYS A 24 4.84 4.56 -6.74
N LEU A 25 4.02 3.60 -7.15
CA LEU A 25 4.07 3.00 -8.49
C LEU A 25 3.78 4.05 -9.57
N ARG A 26 2.78 4.92 -9.35
CA ARG A 26 2.46 6.05 -10.24
C ARG A 26 3.60 7.05 -10.34
N SER A 27 4.19 7.44 -9.20
CA SER A 27 5.31 8.37 -9.14
C SER A 27 6.56 7.83 -9.87
N LEU A 28 6.75 6.52 -9.85
CA LEU A 28 7.82 5.84 -10.57
C LEU A 28 7.46 5.53 -12.02
N ASN A 29 6.19 5.66 -12.39
CA ASN A 29 5.63 5.31 -13.68
C ASN A 29 5.90 3.85 -14.09
N ILE A 30 5.89 2.92 -13.13
CA ILE A 30 6.16 1.50 -13.32
C ILE A 30 4.93 0.64 -12.98
N GLU A 31 4.89 -0.59 -13.49
CA GLU A 31 3.85 -1.57 -13.15
C GLU A 31 2.42 -1.04 -13.29
N HIS A 32 2.09 -0.47 -14.45
CA HIS A 32 0.77 0.09 -14.76
C HIS A 32 -0.35 -0.95 -14.61
N GLN A 33 -0.06 -2.22 -14.93
CA GLN A 33 -0.99 -3.33 -14.73
C GLN A 33 -1.24 -3.57 -13.24
N LEU A 34 -0.19 -3.52 -12.41
CA LEU A 34 -0.31 -3.71 -10.97
C LEU A 34 -1.02 -2.53 -10.30
N GLN A 35 -0.82 -1.30 -10.79
CA GLN A 35 -1.61 -0.15 -10.35
C GLN A 35 -3.11 -0.40 -10.57
N SER A 36 -3.48 -0.82 -11.78
CA SER A 36 -4.88 -1.10 -12.12
C SER A 36 -5.47 -2.23 -11.26
N ASP A 37 -4.71 -3.31 -11.06
CA ASP A 37 -5.10 -4.45 -10.22
C ASP A 37 -5.30 -4.02 -8.75
N LEU A 38 -4.39 -3.22 -8.22
CA LEU A 38 -4.42 -2.75 -6.85
C LEU A 38 -5.58 -1.74 -6.62
N GLU A 39 -5.86 -0.87 -7.60
CA GLU A 39 -7.05 -0.01 -7.59
C GLU A 39 -8.35 -0.82 -7.62
N TRP A 40 -8.39 -1.87 -8.46
CA TRP A 40 -9.55 -2.76 -8.55
C TRP A 40 -9.78 -3.53 -7.24
N CYS A 41 -8.72 -4.14 -6.69
CA CYS A 41 -8.78 -4.86 -5.42
C CYS A 41 -9.16 -3.93 -4.26
N LEU A 42 -8.69 -2.68 -4.25
CA LEU A 42 -9.05 -1.69 -3.23
C LEU A 42 -10.55 -1.36 -3.31
N GLY A 43 -11.07 -1.13 -4.51
CA GLY A 43 -12.51 -0.91 -4.73
C GLY A 43 -13.34 -2.11 -4.31
N SER A 44 -12.90 -3.32 -4.70
CA SER A 44 -13.56 -4.58 -4.34
C SER A 44 -13.56 -4.82 -2.83
N TYR A 45 -12.43 -4.61 -2.15
CA TYR A 45 -12.33 -4.71 -0.69
C TYR A 45 -13.29 -3.76 0.03
N ARG A 46 -13.47 -2.53 -0.47
CA ARG A 46 -14.41 -1.57 0.12
C ARG A 46 -15.87 -1.98 -0.05
N TYR A 47 -16.17 -2.79 -1.07
CA TYR A 47 -17.53 -3.24 -1.37
C TYR A 47 -17.86 -4.58 -0.69
N ASP A 48 -16.99 -5.57 -0.84
CA ASP A 48 -17.19 -6.94 -0.36
C ASP A 48 -16.60 -7.18 1.05
N GLY A 49 -15.70 -6.30 1.49
CA GLY A 49 -15.00 -6.42 2.78
C GLY A 49 -13.91 -7.48 2.81
N ASN A 50 -13.60 -8.15 1.68
CA ASN A 50 -12.65 -9.25 1.63
C ASN A 50 -11.22 -8.77 1.28
N PRO A 51 -10.25 -8.82 2.22
CA PRO A 51 -8.91 -8.28 2.00
C PRO A 51 -7.99 -9.23 1.21
N VAL A 52 -8.39 -10.48 0.95
CA VAL A 52 -7.52 -11.50 0.34
C VAL A 52 -6.91 -11.04 -0.99
N GLY A 53 -7.74 -10.56 -1.91
CA GLY A 53 -7.26 -10.09 -3.22
C GLY A 53 -6.36 -8.86 -3.09
N LEU A 54 -6.69 -7.97 -2.14
CA LEU A 54 -5.90 -6.77 -1.88
C LEU A 54 -4.52 -7.11 -1.28
N ILE A 55 -4.46 -8.07 -0.35
CA ILE A 55 -3.21 -8.55 0.25
C ILE A 55 -2.32 -9.19 -0.83
N ASP A 56 -2.88 -9.97 -1.76
CA ASP A 56 -2.12 -10.57 -2.85
C ASP A 56 -1.51 -9.51 -3.78
N ALA A 57 -2.33 -8.54 -4.22
CA ALA A 57 -1.88 -7.41 -5.04
C ALA A 57 -0.79 -6.58 -4.32
N ILE A 58 -0.96 -6.31 -3.02
CA ILE A 58 0.05 -5.64 -2.18
C ILE A 58 1.35 -6.46 -2.13
N ASN A 59 1.30 -7.78 -1.94
CA ASN A 59 2.50 -8.62 -1.89
C ASN A 59 3.28 -8.61 -3.20
N ARG A 60 2.58 -8.63 -4.34
CA ARG A 60 3.19 -8.48 -5.66
C ARG A 60 3.84 -7.11 -5.80
N ALA A 61 3.17 -6.05 -5.36
CA ALA A 61 3.72 -4.70 -5.38
C ALA A 61 4.91 -4.53 -4.44
N LEU A 62 4.89 -5.16 -3.27
CA LEU A 62 6.04 -5.19 -2.35
C LEU A 62 7.25 -5.87 -2.99
N THR A 63 7.05 -6.92 -3.79
CA THR A 63 8.13 -7.59 -4.52
C THR A 63 8.77 -6.63 -5.54
N VAL A 64 7.95 -5.90 -6.30
CA VAL A 64 8.47 -4.91 -7.24
C VAL A 64 9.15 -3.75 -6.52
N LEU A 65 8.53 -3.22 -5.46
CA LEU A 65 9.10 -2.16 -4.63
C LEU A 65 10.44 -2.60 -4.01
N LYS A 66 10.59 -3.85 -3.57
CA LYS A 66 11.88 -4.39 -3.11
C LYS A 66 12.91 -4.46 -4.24
N ALA A 67 12.51 -4.84 -5.45
CA ALA A 67 13.40 -4.83 -6.61
C ALA A 67 13.84 -3.40 -6.97
N GLU A 68 12.92 -2.43 -6.93
CA GLU A 68 13.20 -1.02 -7.15
C GLU A 68 14.05 -0.41 -6.03
N GLN A 69 13.81 -0.82 -4.78
CA GLN A 69 14.66 -0.46 -3.65
C GLN A 69 16.10 -0.93 -3.89
N ALA A 70 16.30 -2.15 -4.41
CA ALA A 70 17.62 -2.66 -4.76
C ALA A 70 18.29 -1.84 -5.88
N LYS A 71 17.50 -1.30 -6.81
CA LYS A 71 17.96 -0.34 -7.83
C LYS A 71 18.21 1.08 -7.28
N LYS A 72 18.09 1.29 -5.97
CA LYS A 72 18.18 2.60 -5.30
C LYS A 72 17.15 3.62 -5.82
N THR A 73 15.98 3.14 -6.20
CA THR A 73 14.88 3.99 -6.67
C THR A 73 14.46 4.97 -5.56
N LYS A 74 14.50 6.27 -5.88
CA LYS A 74 14.31 7.35 -4.90
C LYS A 74 12.95 7.24 -4.22
N GLY A 75 12.96 7.08 -2.90
CA GLY A 75 11.76 7.06 -2.05
C GLY A 75 11.08 5.69 -1.88
N VAL A 76 11.66 4.59 -2.38
CA VAL A 76 11.28 3.26 -1.90
C VAL A 76 12.26 2.87 -0.79
N THR A 77 11.90 3.17 0.46
CA THR A 77 12.77 2.94 1.62
C THR A 77 12.38 1.63 2.32
N ALA A 78 13.31 1.08 3.11
CA ALA A 78 13.00 -0.09 3.93
C ALA A 78 11.89 0.21 4.95
N ALA A 79 11.83 1.45 5.43
CA ALA A 79 10.77 1.93 6.31
C ALA A 79 9.39 1.92 5.61
N PHE A 80 9.33 2.30 4.34
CA PHE A 80 8.10 2.26 3.55
C PHE A 80 7.58 0.83 3.39
N ILE A 81 8.45 -0.10 2.98
CA ILE A 81 8.12 -1.52 2.82
C ILE A 81 7.68 -2.12 4.15
N THR A 82 8.42 -1.86 5.24
CA THR A 82 8.08 -2.36 6.57
C THR A 82 6.75 -1.79 7.07
N GLY A 83 6.46 -0.52 6.78
CA GLY A 83 5.19 0.12 7.10
C GLY A 83 4.01 -0.58 6.42
N ILE A 84 4.14 -0.87 5.12
CA ILE A 84 3.13 -1.60 4.35
C ILE A 84 3.00 -3.04 4.85
N THR A 85 4.10 -3.76 5.07
CA THR A 85 4.05 -5.14 5.59
C THR A 85 3.34 -5.19 6.95
N LYS A 86 3.55 -4.20 7.83
CA LYS A 86 2.82 -4.12 9.10
C LYS A 86 1.33 -3.81 8.96
N ALA A 87 0.89 -3.25 7.83
CA ALA A 87 -0.52 -2.98 7.57
C ALA A 87 -1.30 -4.21 7.10
N ILE A 88 -0.59 -5.21 6.54
CA ILE A 88 -1.16 -6.46 6.03
C ILE A 88 -0.85 -7.69 6.90
N ALA A 89 -0.03 -7.53 7.93
CA ALA A 89 0.35 -8.57 8.89
C ALA A 89 -0.54 -8.51 10.14
#